data_AF-T0J279-F1
#
_entry.id   AF-T0J279-F1
#
_cell.length_a   1.000
_cell.length_b   1.000
_cell.length_c   1.000
_cell.angle_alpha   90.00
_cell.angle_beta   90.00
_cell.angle_gamma   90.00
#
_symmetry.space_group_name_H-M   'P 1'
#
loop_
_entity.id
_entity.type
_entity.pdbx_description
1 polymer ?
#
loop_
_entity_poly.entity_id
_entity_poly.type
_entity_poly.pdbx_seq_one_letter_code
_entity_poly.pdbx_strand_id
1 'polypeptide(L)'
;MSKQRVGVYPGTFDPITLGHMDIIRRGAKLVDKLVIGVTTNIAKSPMFSDEERLEMVRRECAGIDTEIVVTGFNSLLMDFAESQGASVIIRGLRAVADFEYEYQMAGMNQQINSRVETVFLMADVSLQPIASRLVKEIALYGGPIHKFVGPTVREEVEARVAALGRKGAV
;
A
#
# COMPACT_ATOMS: atom_id res chain seq x y z
N MET A 1 1.04 23.19 22.68
CA MET A 1 0.97 21.78 22.23
C MET A 1 1.48 21.74 20.80
N SER A 2 2.38 20.81 20.46
CA SER A 2 2.80 20.63 19.06
C SER A 2 1.61 20.15 18.23
N LYS A 3 1.51 20.62 16.98
CA LYS A 3 0.51 20.15 16.02
C LYS A 3 0.75 18.66 15.74
N GLN A 4 -0.29 17.84 15.82
CA GLN A 4 -0.22 16.40 15.50
C GLN A 4 0.25 16.22 14.04
N ARG A 5 1.25 15.38 13.82
CA ARG A 5 1.73 15.01 12.48
C ARG A 5 0.89 13.86 11.95
N VAL A 6 0.09 14.13 10.93
CA VAL A 6 -0.72 13.13 10.24
C VAL A 6 -0.09 12.80 8.89
N GLY A 7 0.22 11.53 8.68
CA GLY A 7 0.75 10.99 7.43
C GLY A 7 -0.31 10.19 6.67
N VAL A 8 -0.22 10.18 5.34
CA VAL A 8 -1.02 9.32 4.46
C VAL A 8 -0.08 8.39 3.70
N TYR A 9 -0.32 7.07 3.78
CA TYR A 9 0.30 6.09 2.89
C TYR A 9 -0.75 5.54 1.92
N PRO A 10 -0.78 6.03 0.67
CA PRO A 10 -1.78 5.61 -0.30
C PRO A 10 -1.32 4.39 -1.10
N GLY A 11 -2.25 3.51 -1.46
CA GLY A 11 -1.94 2.35 -2.29
C GLY A 11 -3.18 1.54 -2.68
N THR A 12 -3.02 0.66 -3.67
CA THR A 12 -4.10 -0.27 -4.04
C THR A 12 -4.14 -1.48 -3.11
N PHE A 13 -2.99 -1.93 -2.58
CA PHE A 13 -2.89 -3.05 -1.62
C PHE A 13 -3.64 -4.32 -2.06
N ASP A 14 -3.37 -4.79 -3.28
CA ASP A 14 -4.08 -5.92 -3.90
C ASP A 14 -3.14 -7.10 -4.26
N PRO A 15 -2.74 -7.93 -3.28
CA PRO A 15 -2.95 -7.75 -1.84
C PRO A 15 -1.88 -6.84 -1.20
N ILE A 16 -2.03 -6.54 0.09
CA ILE A 16 -0.94 -6.03 0.92
C ILE A 16 0.22 -7.05 0.97
N THR A 17 1.46 -6.60 1.09
CA THR A 17 2.67 -7.44 0.97
C THR A 17 3.66 -7.11 2.08
N LEU A 18 4.69 -7.93 2.27
CA LEU A 18 5.76 -7.63 3.22
C LEU A 18 6.49 -6.32 2.88
N GLY A 19 6.60 -5.97 1.60
CA GLY A 19 7.12 -4.68 1.17
C GLY A 19 6.26 -3.50 1.63
N HIS A 20 4.93 -3.60 1.53
CA HIS A 20 4.03 -2.59 2.09
C HIS A 20 4.18 -2.49 3.61
N MET A 21 4.28 -3.64 4.30
CA MET A 21 4.42 -3.67 5.76
C MET A 21 5.72 -3.03 6.25
N ASP A 22 6.81 -3.10 5.50
CA ASP A 22 8.05 -2.36 5.81
C ASP A 22 7.79 -0.85 5.80
N ILE A 23 7.18 -0.33 4.73
CA ILE A 23 6.89 1.09 4.59
C ILE A 23 5.89 1.56 5.66
N ILE A 24 4.87 0.78 5.97
CA ILE A 24 3.90 1.11 7.04
C ILE A 24 4.61 1.22 8.38
N ARG A 25 5.39 0.21 8.78
CA ARG A 25 6.09 0.21 10.07
C ARG A 25 7.11 1.33 10.19
N ARG A 26 7.79 1.69 9.10
CA ARG A 26 8.77 2.78 9.10
C ARG A 26 8.11 4.14 9.03
N GLY A 27 7.06 4.28 8.24
CA GLY A 27 6.26 5.50 8.15
C GLY A 27 5.58 5.84 9.47
N ALA A 28 5.07 4.83 10.17
CA ALA A 28 4.46 4.97 11.50
C ALA A 28 5.41 5.61 12.53
N LYS A 29 6.72 5.39 12.41
CA LYS A 29 7.73 6.02 13.30
C LYS A 29 7.93 7.52 13.04
N LEU A 30 7.43 8.05 11.92
CA LEU A 30 7.68 9.43 11.48
C LEU A 30 6.50 10.37 11.77
N VAL A 31 5.34 9.81 12.15
CA VAL A 31 4.08 10.54 12.31
C VAL A 31 3.38 10.10 13.59
N ASP A 32 2.53 10.96 14.13
CA ASP A 32 1.73 10.62 15.32
C ASP A 32 0.50 9.79 14.95
N LYS A 33 0.02 9.96 13.70
CA LYS A 33 -1.09 9.21 13.10
C LYS A 33 -0.78 8.87 11.65
N LEU A 34 -0.97 7.62 11.26
CA LEU A 34 -0.79 7.14 9.90
C LEU A 34 -2.12 6.67 9.30
N VAL A 35 -2.57 7.35 8.25
CA VAL A 35 -3.74 6.96 7.47
C VAL A 35 -3.30 6.11 6.29
N ILE A 36 -3.75 4.86 6.22
CA ILE A 36 -3.56 4.00 5.05
C ILE A 36 -4.73 4.22 4.09
N GLY A 37 -4.47 4.92 2.99
CA GLY A 37 -5.46 5.24 1.97
C GLY A 37 -5.55 4.14 0.92
N VAL A 38 -6.61 3.34 0.95
CA VAL A 38 -6.85 2.29 -0.04
C VAL A 38 -7.59 2.88 -1.23
N THR A 39 -6.98 2.87 -2.42
CA THR A 39 -7.65 3.41 -3.61
C THR A 39 -8.83 2.52 -4.02
N THR A 40 -10.00 3.10 -4.25
CA THR A 40 -11.22 2.39 -4.73
C THR A 40 -11.56 2.72 -6.19
N ASN A 41 -10.62 3.30 -6.93
CA ASN A 41 -10.80 3.60 -8.35
C ASN A 41 -10.90 2.32 -9.21
N ILE A 42 -11.97 2.22 -9.99
CA ILE A 42 -12.41 1.10 -10.85
C ILE A 42 -11.44 0.81 -12.02
N ALA A 43 -10.50 1.70 -12.32
CA ALA A 43 -9.60 1.57 -13.49
C ALA A 43 -8.67 0.34 -13.45
N LYS A 44 -8.52 -0.32 -12.30
CA LYS A 44 -7.79 -1.57 -12.16
C LYS A 44 -8.81 -2.65 -11.82
N SER A 45 -8.73 -3.84 -12.41
CA SER A 45 -9.50 -5.00 -11.97
C SER A 45 -8.74 -5.70 -10.83
N PRO A 46 -8.98 -5.36 -9.55
CA PRO A 46 -8.26 -5.99 -8.45
C PRO A 46 -8.67 -7.45 -8.31
N MET A 47 -7.80 -8.24 -7.69
CA MET A 47 -8.11 -9.62 -7.33
C MET A 47 -9.11 -9.67 -6.17
N PHE A 48 -9.01 -8.72 -5.24
CA PHE A 48 -9.87 -8.58 -4.07
C PHE A 48 -10.77 -7.34 -4.16
N SER A 49 -11.96 -7.44 -3.57
CA SER A 49 -12.88 -6.30 -3.46
C SER A 49 -12.28 -5.19 -2.59
N ASP A 50 -12.87 -4.00 -2.64
CA ASP A 50 -12.45 -2.87 -1.82
C ASP A 50 -12.53 -3.21 -0.32
N GLU A 51 -13.61 -3.86 0.10
CA GLU A 51 -13.82 -4.29 1.49
C GLU A 51 -12.79 -5.32 1.93
N GLU A 52 -12.50 -6.31 1.08
CA GLU A 52 -11.49 -7.33 1.36
C GLU A 52 -10.11 -6.70 1.55
N ARG A 53 -9.71 -5.77 0.68
CA ARG A 53 -8.42 -5.07 0.78
C ARG A 53 -8.34 -4.20 2.04
N LEU A 54 -9.41 -3.48 2.37
CA LEU A 54 -9.48 -2.69 3.60
C LEU A 54 -9.31 -3.58 4.83
N GLU A 55 -9.98 -4.73 4.87
CA GLU A 55 -9.91 -5.64 6.01
C GLU A 55 -8.55 -6.32 6.15
N MET A 56 -7.94 -6.74 5.03
CA MET A 56 -6.56 -7.24 5.03
C MET A 56 -5.60 -6.22 5.64
N VAL A 57 -5.68 -4.96 5.19
CA VAL A 57 -4.78 -3.90 5.67
C VAL A 57 -5.02 -3.62 7.16
N ARG A 58 -6.28 -3.55 7.63
CA ARG A 58 -6.60 -3.36 9.06
C ARG A 58 -5.99 -4.45 9.91
N ARG A 59 -6.20 -5.71 9.53
CA ARG A 59 -5.69 -6.87 10.25
C ARG A 59 -4.16 -6.84 10.33
N GLU A 60 -3.47 -6.62 9.22
CA GLU A 60 -2.00 -6.62 9.20
C GLU A 60 -1.40 -5.46 10.00
N CYS A 61 -2.13 -4.34 10.15
CA CYS A 61 -1.69 -3.16 10.89
C CYS A 61 -2.01 -3.19 12.40
N ALA A 62 -2.87 -4.10 12.86
CA ALA A 62 -3.44 -4.07 14.22
C ALA A 62 -2.40 -4.13 15.37
N GLY A 63 -1.21 -4.67 15.12
CA GLY A 63 -0.13 -4.79 16.12
C GLY A 63 0.93 -3.68 16.09
N ILE A 64 0.72 -2.60 15.33
CA ILE A 64 1.71 -1.52 15.21
C ILE A 64 1.46 -0.44 16.26
N ASP A 65 2.51 -0.08 17.00
CA ASP A 65 2.47 0.91 18.09
C ASP A 65 2.45 2.36 17.55
N THR A 66 1.37 2.73 16.86
CA THR A 66 1.06 4.07 16.34
C THR A 66 -0.43 4.12 16.00
N GLU A 67 -1.09 5.28 16.07
CA GLU A 67 -2.49 5.40 15.61
C GLU A 67 -2.56 5.17 14.09
N ILE A 68 -3.11 4.02 13.67
CA ILE A 68 -3.32 3.70 12.25
C ILE A 68 -4.81 3.70 11.92
N VAL A 69 -5.18 4.45 10.89
CA VAL A 69 -6.54 4.46 10.33
C VAL A 69 -6.50 3.93 8.91
N VAL A 70 -7.33 2.94 8.60
CA VAL A 70 -7.42 2.35 7.26
C VAL A 70 -8.75 2.74 6.64
N THR A 71 -8.70 3.48 5.54
CA THR A 71 -9.90 3.97 4.84
C THR A 71 -9.74 3.93 3.33
N GLY A 72 -10.87 3.71 2.65
CA GLY A 72 -10.96 3.81 1.21
C GLY A 72 -11.03 5.26 0.76
N PHE A 73 -10.56 5.55 -0.46
CA PHE A 73 -10.79 6.84 -1.09
C PHE A 73 -10.91 6.72 -2.62
N ASN A 74 -11.77 7.59 -3.17
CA ASN A 74 -11.99 7.76 -4.61
C ASN A 74 -12.00 9.24 -4.96
N SER A 75 -10.85 9.89 -4.81
CA SER A 75 -10.64 11.32 -5.09
C SER A 75 -9.18 11.56 -5.48
N LEU A 76 -8.82 12.80 -5.78
CA LEU A 76 -7.41 13.17 -5.88
C LEU A 76 -6.71 12.89 -4.55
N LEU A 77 -5.46 12.45 -4.63
CA LEU A 77 -4.66 12.13 -3.45
C LEU A 77 -4.49 13.35 -2.54
N MET A 78 -4.33 14.54 -3.11
CA MET A 78 -4.17 15.76 -2.33
C MET A 78 -5.44 16.19 -1.61
N ASP A 79 -6.61 16.06 -2.25
CA ASP A 79 -7.90 16.32 -1.60
C ASP A 79 -8.14 15.31 -0.47
N PHE A 80 -7.80 14.03 -0.71
CA PHE A 80 -7.87 13.01 0.31
C PHE A 80 -6.94 13.34 1.49
N ALA A 81 -5.67 13.68 1.22
CA ALA A 81 -4.72 14.07 2.26
C ALA A 81 -5.21 15.26 3.09
N GLU A 82 -5.76 16.29 2.43
CA GLU A 82 -6.35 17.45 3.12
C GLU A 82 -7.57 17.06 3.97
N SER A 83 -8.45 16.18 3.46
CA SER A 83 -9.62 15.69 4.22
C SER A 83 -9.24 14.95 5.50
N GLN A 84 -8.04 14.34 5.53
CA GLN A 84 -7.51 13.63 6.69
C GLN A 84 -6.70 14.56 7.64
N GLY A 85 -6.53 15.83 7.28
CA GLY A 85 -5.65 16.76 7.99
C GLY A 85 -4.16 16.40 7.85
N ALA A 86 -3.79 15.66 6.81
CA ALA A 86 -2.43 15.19 6.60
C ALA A 86 -1.50 16.31 6.14
N SER A 87 -0.27 16.29 6.65
CA SER A 87 0.82 17.17 6.19
C SER A 87 1.94 16.39 5.50
N VAL A 88 1.83 15.05 5.46
CA VAL A 88 2.85 14.17 4.89
C VAL A 88 2.17 13.09 4.05
N ILE A 89 2.66 12.87 2.83
CA ILE A 89 2.42 11.66 2.04
C ILE A 89 3.66 10.79 2.14
N ILE A 90 3.50 9.54 2.54
CA ILE A 90 4.57 8.56 2.60
C ILE A 90 4.49 7.71 1.33
N ARG A 91 5.64 7.46 0.68
CA ARG A 91 5.75 6.58 -0.48
C ARG A 91 6.94 5.65 -0.32
N GLY A 92 6.81 4.42 -0.81
CA GLY A 92 7.90 3.46 -0.87
C GLY A 92 8.60 3.52 -2.21
N LEU A 93 9.94 3.53 -2.22
CA LEU A 93 10.75 3.36 -3.44
C LEU A 93 11.44 2.01 -3.39
N ARG A 94 11.36 1.23 -4.48
CA ARG A 94 12.00 -0.08 -4.57
C ARG A 94 13.23 -0.08 -5.47
N ALA A 95 13.13 0.55 -6.64
CA ALA A 95 14.18 0.61 -7.64
C ALA A 95 14.14 1.95 -8.39
N VAL A 96 15.15 2.20 -9.22
CA VAL A 96 15.28 3.41 -10.04
C VAL A 96 14.04 3.65 -10.91
N ALA A 97 13.41 2.59 -11.44
CA ALA A 97 12.21 2.70 -12.27
C ALA A 97 10.98 3.25 -11.52
N ASP A 98 10.84 2.99 -10.21
CA ASP A 98 9.77 3.61 -9.43
C ASP A 98 10.04 5.10 -9.21
N PHE A 99 11.32 5.50 -9.12
CA PHE A 99 11.70 6.87 -8.82
C PHE A 99 11.23 7.85 -9.87
N GLU A 100 11.34 7.55 -11.17
CA GLU A 100 10.90 8.49 -12.23
C GLU A 100 9.40 8.78 -12.13
N TYR A 101 8.58 7.74 -11.97
CA TYR A 101 7.13 7.88 -11.81
C TYR A 101 6.77 8.66 -10.55
N GLU A 102 7.38 8.29 -9.41
CA GLU A 102 7.13 8.93 -8.13
C GLU A 102 7.62 10.38 -8.07
N TYR A 103 8.76 10.68 -8.71
CA TYR A 103 9.30 12.03 -8.83
C TYR A 103 8.34 12.95 -9.60
N GLN A 104 7.85 12.50 -10.75
CA GLN A 104 6.85 13.23 -11.52
C GLN A 104 5.58 13.45 -10.69
N MET A 105 5.11 12.39 -10.03
CA MET A 105 3.89 12.49 -9.24
C MET A 105 4.02 13.45 -8.06
N ALA A 106 5.14 13.41 -7.33
CA ALA A 106 5.42 14.34 -6.24
C ALA A 106 5.46 15.79 -6.72
N GLY A 107 6.12 16.06 -7.85
CA GLY A 107 6.18 17.40 -8.44
C GLY A 107 4.81 17.96 -8.84
N MET A 108 3.95 17.13 -9.45
CA MET A 108 2.58 17.54 -9.79
C MET A 108 1.73 17.78 -8.54
N ASN A 109 1.82 16.88 -7.57
CA ASN A 109 1.14 16.96 -6.29
C ASN A 109 1.50 18.23 -5.50
N GLN A 110 2.78 18.63 -5.51
CA GLN A 110 3.25 19.85 -4.87
C GLN A 110 2.66 21.11 -5.51
N GLN A 111 2.44 21.11 -6.84
CA GLN A 111 1.76 22.21 -7.53
C GLN A 111 0.28 22.31 -7.16
N ILE A 112 -0.38 21.19 -6.88
CA ILE A 112 -1.79 21.14 -6.44
C ILE A 112 -1.91 21.62 -4.99
N ASN A 113 -1.06 21.11 -4.10
CA ASN A 113 -1.08 21.49 -2.68
C ASN A 113 0.33 21.44 -2.07
N SER A 114 0.96 22.60 -1.95
CA SER A 114 2.30 22.76 -1.38
C SER A 114 2.36 22.68 0.16
N ARG A 115 1.23 22.47 0.85
CA ARG A 115 1.20 22.28 2.31
C ARG A 115 1.48 20.83 2.73
N VAL A 116 1.43 19.90 1.78
CA VAL A 116 1.61 18.46 2.01
C VAL A 116 2.92 18.03 1.41
N GLU A 117 3.85 17.58 2.27
CA GLU A 117 5.17 17.12 1.82
C GLU A 117 5.13 15.64 1.43
N THR A 118 5.85 15.25 0.38
CA THR A 118 6.01 13.83 0.02
C THR A 118 7.35 13.31 0.53
N VAL A 119 7.30 12.25 1.35
CA VAL A 119 8.47 11.57 1.93
C VAL A 119 8.61 10.20 1.30
N PHE A 120 9.78 9.94 0.72
CA PHE A 120 10.14 8.66 0.14
C PHE A 120 10.95 7.82 1.12
N LEU A 121 10.51 6.59 1.34
CA LEU A 121 11.22 5.56 2.09
C LEU A 121 11.72 4.50 1.12
N MET A 122 13.04 4.34 1.03
CA MET A 122 13.65 3.22 0.32
C MET A 122 13.28 1.92 1.03
N ALA A 123 12.60 0.99 0.37
CA ALA A 123 12.25 -0.30 0.94
C ALA A 123 13.51 -1.10 1.32
N ASP A 124 13.40 -1.94 2.35
CA ASP A 124 14.45 -2.90 2.69
C ASP A 124 14.88 -3.70 1.45
N VAL A 125 16.19 -3.88 1.26
CA VAL A 125 16.77 -4.51 0.06
C VAL A 125 16.18 -5.90 -0.19
N SER A 126 15.87 -6.66 0.86
CA SER A 126 15.26 -7.99 0.73
C SER A 126 13.81 -7.96 0.25
N LEU A 127 13.14 -6.82 0.37
CA LEU A 127 11.73 -6.61 0.03
C LEU A 127 11.52 -5.80 -1.26
N GLN A 128 12.56 -5.11 -1.76
CA GLN A 128 12.51 -4.31 -2.98
C GLN A 128 11.91 -5.05 -4.20
N PRO A 129 12.20 -6.34 -4.46
CA PRO A 129 11.64 -7.02 -5.63
C PRO A 129 10.13 -7.29 -5.54
N ILE A 130 9.52 -7.12 -4.36
CA ILE A 130 8.13 -7.52 -4.13
C ILE A 130 7.17 -6.51 -4.77
N ALA A 131 6.28 -7.02 -5.63
CA ALA A 131 5.17 -6.28 -6.21
C ALA A 131 3.91 -7.14 -6.12
N SER A 132 2.78 -6.59 -5.67
CA SER A 132 1.52 -7.36 -5.57
C SER A 132 1.12 -7.99 -6.90
N ARG A 133 1.41 -7.31 -8.03
CA ARG A 133 1.21 -7.88 -9.37
C ARG A 133 1.97 -9.20 -9.56
N LEU A 134 3.25 -9.23 -9.20
CA LEU A 134 4.09 -10.42 -9.29
C LEU A 134 3.67 -11.51 -8.29
N VAL A 135 3.27 -11.12 -7.08
CA VAL A 135 2.71 -12.07 -6.09
C VAL A 135 1.49 -12.79 -6.65
N LYS A 136 0.54 -12.04 -7.23
CA LYS A 136 -0.66 -12.62 -7.85
C LYS A 136 -0.32 -13.51 -9.05
N GLU A 137 0.63 -13.08 -9.87
CA GLU A 137 1.11 -13.84 -11.02
C GLU A 137 1.70 -15.19 -10.58
N ILE A 138 2.64 -15.19 -9.63
CA ILE A 138 3.24 -16.40 -9.06
C ILE A 138 2.15 -17.34 -8.51
N ALA A 139 1.21 -16.80 -7.72
CA ALA A 139 0.13 -17.59 -7.14
C ALA A 139 -0.78 -18.23 -8.20
N LEU A 140 -1.17 -17.47 -9.24
CA LEU A 140 -2.02 -17.97 -10.34
C LEU A 140 -1.37 -19.13 -11.11
N TYR A 141 -0.04 -19.18 -11.19
CA TYR A 141 0.72 -20.27 -11.80
C TYR A 141 1.15 -21.35 -10.78
N GLY A 142 0.62 -21.31 -9.56
CA GLY A 142 0.87 -22.34 -8.53
C GLY A 142 2.23 -22.25 -7.84
N GLY A 143 2.95 -21.14 -7.99
CA GLY A 143 4.20 -20.88 -7.29
C GLY A 143 4.00 -20.46 -5.82
N PRO A 144 4.97 -20.69 -4.94
CA PRO A 144 4.86 -20.35 -3.53
C PRO A 144 5.04 -18.84 -3.28
N ILE A 145 4.17 -18.25 -2.45
CA ILE A 145 4.20 -16.81 -2.13
C ILE A 145 4.49 -16.46 -0.66
N HIS A 146 4.75 -17.45 0.20
CA HIS A 146 4.99 -17.27 1.63
C HIS A 146 6.17 -16.32 1.98
N LYS A 147 7.07 -16.06 1.02
CA LYS A 147 8.20 -15.13 1.17
C LYS A 147 7.83 -13.66 0.89
N PHE A 148 6.62 -13.40 0.40
CA PHE A 148 6.24 -12.09 -0.13
C PHE A 148 5.06 -11.44 0.61
N VAL A 149 4.28 -12.23 1.34
CA VAL A 149 3.07 -11.79 2.07
C VAL A 149 3.01 -12.45 3.45
N GLY A 150 2.21 -11.88 4.35
CA GLY A 150 1.92 -12.49 5.65
C GLY A 150 1.13 -13.80 5.53
N PRO A 151 1.13 -14.67 6.57
CA PRO A 151 0.49 -15.99 6.52
C PRO A 151 -1.01 -15.95 6.16
N THR A 152 -1.78 -15.04 6.77
CA THR A 152 -3.22 -14.92 6.49
C THR A 152 -3.48 -14.41 5.07
N VAL A 153 -2.70 -13.44 4.61
CA VAL A 153 -2.80 -12.94 3.23
C VAL A 153 -2.47 -14.03 2.22
N ARG A 154 -1.48 -14.89 2.51
CA ARG A 154 -1.17 -16.05 1.67
C ARG A 154 -2.39 -16.96 1.54
N GLU A 155 -3.03 -17.31 2.66
CA GLU A 155 -4.19 -18.20 2.68
C GLU A 155 -5.35 -17.61 1.85
N GLU A 156 -5.60 -16.30 1.98
CA GLU A 156 -6.62 -15.59 1.20
C GLU A 156 -6.33 -15.60 -0.30
N VAL A 157 -5.07 -15.39 -0.69
CA VAL A 157 -4.64 -15.45 -2.10
C VAL A 157 -4.74 -16.87 -2.65
N GLU A 158 -4.30 -17.88 -1.91
CA GLU A 158 -4.39 -19.28 -2.33
C GLU A 158 -5.85 -19.73 -2.48
N ALA A 159 -6.72 -19.34 -1.56
CA ALA A 159 -8.16 -19.58 -1.65
C ALA A 159 -8.78 -18.89 -2.88
N ARG A 160 -8.40 -17.62 -3.14
CA ARG A 160 -8.87 -16.88 -4.33
C ARG A 160 -8.41 -17.53 -5.63
N VAL A 161 -7.16 -18.01 -5.70
CA VAL A 161 -6.64 -18.75 -6.87
C VAL A 161 -7.38 -20.07 -7.05
N ALA A 162 -7.66 -20.80 -5.98
CA ALA A 162 -8.44 -22.05 -6.06
C ALA A 162 -9.85 -21.82 -6.64
N ALA A 163 -10.49 -20.71 -6.29
CA ALA A 163 -11.81 -20.33 -6.83
C ALA A 163 -11.76 -19.86 -8.30
N LEU A 164 -10.71 -19.13 -8.70
CA LEU A 164 -10.55 -18.62 -10.08
C LEU A 164 -10.02 -19.67 -11.07
N GLY A 165 -9.39 -20.74 -10.57
CA GLY A 165 -8.64 -21.71 -11.35
C GLY A 165 -7.21 -21.27 -11.61
N ARG A 166 -6.27 -22.23 -11.53
CA ARG A 166 -4.87 -21.98 -11.86
C ARG A 166 -4.69 -21.77 -13.36
N LYS A 167 -3.78 -20.87 -13.73
CA LYS A 167 -3.36 -20.70 -15.12
C LYS A 167 -2.26 -21.70 -15.45
N GLY A 168 -2.25 -22.18 -16.70
CA GLY A 168 -1.19 -23.07 -17.20
C GLY A 168 -1.23 -24.50 -16.66
N ALA A 169 -2.32 -24.90 -15.97
CA ALA A 169 -2.59 -26.31 -15.73
C ALA A 169 -3.04 -26.95 -17.06
N VAL A 170 -2.16 -27.76 -17.65
CA VAL A 170 -2.47 -28.66 -18.78
C VAL A 170 -2.98 -29.97 -18.23
#